data_AF-A0A538A150-F1
#
_entry.id   AF-A0A538A150-F1
#
_cell.length_a   1.000
_cell.length_b   1.000
_cell.length_c   1.000
_cell.angle_alpha   90.00
_cell.angle_beta   90.00
_cell.angle_gamma   90.00
#
_symmetry.space_group_name_H-M   'P 1'
#
loop_
_entity.id
_entity.type
_entity.pdbx_description
1 polymer ?
#
loop_
_entity_poly.entity_id
_entity_poly.type
_entity_poly.pdbx_seq_one_letter_code
_entity_poly.pdbx_strand_id
1 'polypeptide(L)'
;MKLPDLLIPGPLKKPPKPGDGDGAGPVERLKETPADLVGWIDERTGGASFLTGMLYRKVPKGTNWFYTLGSATLFAFTVQAVTGVFLAMYYTPSATQAYGSITHLTNDVFLGEFVRGMHKWGASLMIILIWLHMARTFVFGAYKYPR
;
A
#
# COMPACT_ATOMS: atom_id res chain seq x y z
N MET A 1 4.86 -7.68 24.39
CA MET A 1 3.78 -7.34 25.33
C MET A 1 2.50 -7.95 24.79
N LYS A 2 1.99 -9.05 25.36
CA LYS A 2 0.71 -9.64 24.93
C LYS A 2 -0.40 -8.70 25.39
N LEU A 3 -1.19 -8.18 24.45
CA LEU A 3 -2.40 -7.42 24.80
C LEU A 3 -3.39 -8.40 25.45
N PRO A 4 -4.04 -8.02 26.57
CA PRO A 4 -5.08 -8.85 27.15
C PRO A 4 -6.24 -9.02 26.16
N ASP A 5 -6.75 -10.25 26.02
CA ASP A 5 -7.79 -10.64 25.04
C ASP A 5 -9.11 -9.84 25.13
N LEU A 6 -9.27 -9.06 26.21
CA LEU A 6 -10.39 -8.17 26.46
C LEU A 6 -10.37 -6.91 25.56
N LEU A 7 -9.20 -6.49 25.08
CA LEU A 7 -9.03 -5.26 24.29
C LEU A 7 -9.09 -5.50 22.78
N ILE A 8 -9.30 -6.75 22.36
CA ILE A 8 -9.35 -7.15 20.96
C ILE A 8 -10.83 -7.11 20.51
N PRO A 9 -11.24 -6.20 19.61
CA PRO A 9 -12.61 -6.19 19.09
C PRO A 9 -12.91 -7.55 18.45
N GLY A 10 -14.15 -8.04 18.59
CA GLY A 10 -14.56 -9.40 18.19
C GLY A 10 -14.00 -9.91 16.86
N PRO A 11 -13.91 -9.10 15.79
CA PRO A 11 -13.34 -9.51 14.50
C PRO A 11 -11.82 -9.77 14.48
N LEU A 12 -11.08 -9.36 15.50
CA LEU A 12 -9.62 -9.49 15.61
C LEU A 12 -9.17 -10.63 16.53
N LYS A 13 -10.10 -11.37 17.15
CA LYS A 13 -9.77 -12.56 17.94
C LYS A 13 -9.31 -13.67 17.00
N LYS A 14 -8.22 -14.34 17.37
CA LYS A 14 -7.65 -15.43 16.56
C LYS A 14 -8.69 -16.57 16.46
N PRO A 15 -8.99 -17.08 15.25
CA PRO A 15 -9.89 -18.21 15.11
C PRO A 15 -9.35 -19.43 15.87
N PRO A 16 -10.23 -20.35 16.30
CA PRO A 16 -9.81 -21.61 16.93
C PRO A 16 -8.86 -22.39 16.01
N LYS A 17 -7.98 -23.20 16.60
CA LYS A 17 -7.00 -23.96 15.84
C LYS A 17 -7.69 -24.99 14.93
N PRO A 18 -7.23 -25.15 13.68
CA PRO A 18 -7.75 -26.19 12.80
C PRO A 18 -7.59 -27.56 13.47
N GLY A 19 -8.71 -28.25 13.70
CA GLY A 19 -8.73 -29.61 14.27
C GLY A 19 -9.16 -29.75 15.74
N ASP A 20 -9.44 -28.66 16.46
CA ASP A 20 -9.99 -28.71 17.84
C ASP A 20 -11.54 -28.88 17.89
N GLY A 21 -12.18 -29.13 16.75
CA GLY A 21 -13.64 -29.29 16.62
C GLY A 21 -14.11 -30.74 16.72
N ASP A 22 -14.70 -31.08 17.86
CA ASP A 22 -15.49 -32.29 18.09
C ASP A 22 -16.58 -32.48 17.03
N GLY A 23 -16.66 -33.66 16.41
CA GLY A 23 -17.89 -34.23 15.81
C GLY A 23 -18.65 -33.45 14.71
N ALA A 24 -18.13 -32.35 14.16
CA ALA A 24 -18.89 -31.51 13.21
C ALA A 24 -19.21 -32.25 11.89
N GLY A 25 -20.48 -32.22 11.49
CA GLY A 25 -21.00 -32.82 10.26
C GLY A 25 -20.40 -32.19 8.99
N PRO A 26 -20.55 -32.84 7.80
CA PRO A 26 -19.86 -32.44 6.58
C PRO A 26 -20.10 -30.98 6.15
N VAL A 27 -21.31 -30.48 6.41
CA VAL A 27 -21.72 -29.11 6.06
C VAL A 27 -21.07 -28.06 6.96
N GLU A 28 -20.89 -28.35 8.25
CA GLU A 28 -20.22 -27.42 9.17
C GLU A 28 -18.71 -27.37 8.90
N ARG A 29 -18.10 -28.53 8.60
CA ARG A 29 -16.70 -28.59 8.18
C ARG A 29 -16.41 -27.77 6.92
N LEU A 30 -17.37 -27.70 5.99
CA LEU A 30 -17.29 -26.87 4.78
C LEU A 30 -17.48 -25.37 5.02
N LYS A 31 -18.14 -24.98 6.11
CA LYS A 31 -18.26 -23.57 6.50
C LYS A 31 -17.00 -23.08 7.20
N GLU A 32 -16.29 -23.98 7.88
CA GLU A 32 -15.08 -23.64 8.64
C GLU A 32 -13.79 -23.74 7.81
N THR A 33 -13.79 -24.48 6.69
CA THR A 33 -12.61 -24.60 5.81
C THR A 33 -11.98 -23.27 5.35
N PRO A 34 -12.73 -22.20 5.02
CA PRO A 34 -12.12 -20.91 4.71
C PRO A 34 -11.47 -20.25 5.94
N ALA A 35 -12.08 -20.38 7.11
CA ALA A 35 -11.56 -19.84 8.37
C ALA A 35 -10.31 -20.61 8.82
N ASP A 36 -10.31 -21.93 8.65
CA ASP A 36 -9.17 -22.81 8.91
C ASP A 36 -7.99 -22.51 7.98
N LEU A 37 -8.25 -22.27 6.69
CA LEU A 37 -7.21 -21.89 5.74
C LEU A 37 -6.59 -20.55 6.09
N VAL A 38 -7.41 -19.54 6.42
CA VAL A 38 -6.93 -18.22 6.86
C VAL A 38 -6.12 -18.35 8.15
N GLY A 39 -6.58 -19.14 9.13
CA GLY A 39 -5.85 -19.41 10.38
C GLY A 39 -4.51 -20.10 10.16
N TRP A 40 -4.46 -21.09 9.27
CA TRP A 40 -3.25 -21.82 8.87
C TRP A 40 -2.23 -20.92 8.16
N ILE A 41 -2.69 -19.99 7.30
CA ILE A 41 -1.83 -19.01 6.63
C ILE A 41 -1.30 -17.99 7.64
N ASP A 42 -2.15 -17.48 8.53
CA ASP A 42 -1.74 -16.53 9.56
C ASP A 42 -0.74 -17.16 10.55
N GLU A 43 -0.88 -18.44 10.88
CA GLU A 43 0.09 -19.14 11.72
C GLU A 43 1.49 -19.18 11.09
N ARG A 44 1.59 -19.32 9.77
CA ARG A 44 2.87 -19.36 9.04
C ARG A 44 3.46 -17.99 8.76
N THR A 45 2.61 -17.01 8.47
CA THR A 45 3.04 -15.69 8.03
C THR A 45 3.07 -14.66 9.16
N GLY A 46 2.30 -14.88 10.23
CA GLY A 46 2.06 -13.88 11.29
C GLY A 46 1.41 -12.60 10.77
N GLY A 47 0.82 -12.64 9.57
CA GLY A 47 0.40 -11.46 8.82
C GLY A 47 -0.65 -10.61 9.54
N ALA A 48 -1.62 -11.25 10.22
CA ALA A 48 -2.68 -10.54 10.92
C ALA A 48 -2.13 -9.71 12.09
N SER A 49 -1.14 -10.24 12.83
CA SER A 49 -0.52 -9.52 13.94
C SER A 49 0.28 -8.31 13.45
N PHE A 50 1.01 -8.46 12.34
CA PHE A 50 1.74 -7.37 11.72
C PHE A 50 0.80 -6.28 11.19
N LEU A 51 -0.23 -6.65 10.43
CA LEU A 51 -1.21 -5.73 9.86
C LEU A 51 -1.97 -4.99 10.97
N THR A 52 -2.42 -5.69 12.00
CA THR A 52 -3.13 -5.08 13.13
C THR A 52 -2.22 -4.10 13.87
N GLY A 53 -0.95 -4.45 14.12
CA GLY A 53 0.02 -3.56 14.75
C GLY A 53 0.31 -2.29 13.93
N MET A 54 0.31 -2.41 12.60
CA MET A 54 0.50 -1.28 11.68
C MET A 54 -0.74 -0.39 11.60
N LEU A 55 -1.93 -0.97 11.39
CA LEU A 55 -3.18 -0.24 11.16
C LEU A 55 -3.70 0.44 12.43
N TYR A 56 -3.54 -0.18 13.60
CA TYR A 56 -4.10 0.33 14.87
C TYR A 56 -3.06 1.03 15.75
N ARG A 57 -1.99 1.57 15.14
CA ARG A 57 -1.02 2.38 15.89
C ARG A 57 -1.68 3.68 16.38
N LYS A 58 -1.57 3.94 17.69
CA LYS A 58 -2.11 5.17 18.29
C LYS A 58 -1.39 6.40 17.74
N VAL A 59 -2.15 7.34 17.19
CA VAL A 59 -1.64 8.63 16.70
C VAL A 59 -1.67 9.65 17.85
N PRO A 60 -0.57 10.38 18.11
CA PRO A 60 -0.53 11.42 19.13
C PRO A 60 -1.58 12.52 18.89
N LYS A 61 -2.09 13.12 19.97
CA LYS A 61 -2.96 14.30 19.86
C LYS A 61 -2.14 15.48 19.31
N GLY A 62 -2.74 16.29 18.42
CA GLY A 62 -2.07 17.44 17.80
C GLY A 62 -1.41 17.18 16.44
N THR A 63 -1.66 16.02 15.83
CA THR A 63 -1.29 15.77 14.42
C THR A 63 -2.05 16.71 13.49
N ASN A 64 -1.35 17.25 12.49
CA ASN A 64 -1.90 18.15 11.47
C ASN A 64 -1.67 17.58 10.06
N TRP A 65 -2.17 18.28 9.04
CA TRP A 65 -2.07 17.86 7.64
C TRP A 65 -0.64 17.69 7.12
N PHE A 66 0.37 18.38 7.66
CA PHE A 66 1.75 18.22 7.21
C PHE A 66 2.32 16.82 7.45
N TYR A 67 1.70 16.02 8.34
CA TYR A 67 2.08 14.62 8.56
C TYR A 67 1.64 13.69 7.42
N THR A 68 0.72 14.12 6.55
CA THR A 68 0.29 13.31 5.39
C THR A 68 1.18 13.49 4.16
N LEU A 69 2.13 14.42 4.18
CA LEU A 69 3.02 14.69 3.04
C LEU A 69 3.88 13.47 2.66
N GLY A 70 4.24 12.63 3.64
CA GLY A 70 4.97 11.38 3.38
C GLY A 70 4.12 10.37 2.62
N SER A 71 2.86 10.13 3.06
CA SER A 71 1.95 9.22 2.36
C SER A 71 1.49 9.75 1.01
N ALA A 72 1.30 11.06 0.88
CA ALA A 72 1.02 11.71 -0.41
C ALA A 72 2.19 11.51 -1.40
N THR A 73 3.43 11.60 -0.92
CA THR A 73 4.62 11.32 -1.75
C THR A 73 4.65 9.86 -2.18
N LEU A 74 4.39 8.92 -1.28
CA LEU A 74 4.31 7.49 -1.60
C LEU A 74 3.19 7.18 -2.60
N PHE A 75 2.05 7.84 -2.47
CA PHE A 75 0.95 7.73 -3.44
C PHE A 75 1.37 8.23 -4.82
N ALA A 76 1.99 9.42 -4.90
CA ALA A 76 2.52 9.95 -6.17
C ALA A 76 3.56 9.00 -6.79
N PHE A 77 4.47 8.44 -5.99
CA PHE A 77 5.41 7.42 -6.45
C PHE A 77 4.71 6.17 -7.00
N THR A 78 3.67 5.68 -6.33
CA THR A 78 2.89 4.52 -6.79
C THR A 78 2.23 4.81 -8.13
N VAL A 79 1.64 6.00 -8.31
CA VAL A 79 1.11 6.45 -9.60
C VAL A 79 2.21 6.49 -10.66
N GLN A 80 3.40 7.02 -10.34
CA GLN A 80 4.54 7.04 -11.26
C GLN A 80 5.01 5.65 -11.66
N ALA A 81 5.10 4.71 -10.70
CA ALA A 81 5.53 3.34 -10.97
C ALA A 81 4.55 2.63 -11.89
N VAL A 82 3.24 2.70 -11.58
CA VAL A 82 2.20 2.05 -12.38
C VAL A 82 2.15 2.65 -13.79
N THR A 83 2.06 3.98 -13.91
CA THR A 83 2.04 4.64 -15.22
C THR A 83 3.33 4.43 -15.99
N GLY A 84 4.48 4.44 -15.33
CA GLY A 84 5.79 4.18 -15.96
C GLY A 84 5.90 2.78 -16.55
N VAL A 85 5.38 1.76 -15.86
CA VAL A 85 5.30 0.40 -16.40
C VAL A 85 4.45 0.36 -17.66
N PHE A 86 3.27 1.00 -17.66
CA PHE A 86 2.44 1.09 -18.87
C PHE A 86 3.15 1.79 -20.03
N LEU A 87 3.81 2.92 -19.77
CA LEU A 87 4.56 3.64 -20.79
C LEU A 87 5.73 2.82 -21.35
N ALA A 88 6.43 2.07 -20.48
CA ALA A 88 7.55 1.23 -20.89
C ALA A 88 7.13 0.08 -21.84
N MET A 89 5.87 -0.37 -21.78
CA MET A 89 5.36 -1.39 -22.71
C MET A 89 5.21 -0.88 -24.16
N TYR A 90 5.06 0.43 -24.37
CA TYR A 90 4.87 1.04 -25.69
C TYR A 90 6.08 1.86 -26.16
N TYR A 91 7.02 2.17 -25.27
CA TYR A 91 8.19 2.97 -25.58
C TYR A 91 9.31 2.16 -26.22
N THR A 92 9.85 2.63 -27.34
CA THR A 92 11.03 2.04 -28.00
C THR A 92 12.29 2.84 -27.65
N PRO A 93 13.24 2.28 -26.87
CA PRO A 93 14.46 2.99 -26.46
C PRO A 93 15.52 3.02 -27.58
N SER A 94 15.22 3.69 -28.69
CA SER A 94 16.13 3.88 -29.83
C SER A 94 16.13 5.33 -30.29
N ALA A 95 17.30 5.89 -30.63
CA ALA A 95 17.43 7.27 -31.08
C ALA A 95 16.60 7.59 -32.33
N THR A 96 16.35 6.60 -33.20
CA THR A 96 15.57 6.78 -34.43
C THR A 96 14.07 6.56 -34.25
N GLN A 97 13.65 5.80 -33.22
CA GLN A 97 12.25 5.37 -33.05
C GLN A 97 11.58 5.96 -31.79
N ALA A 98 12.34 6.53 -30.86
CA ALA A 98 11.81 7.03 -29.59
C ALA A 98 10.66 8.02 -29.79
N TYR A 99 10.84 9.02 -30.66
CA TYR A 99 9.80 10.00 -30.95
C TYR A 99 8.55 9.33 -31.55
N GLY A 100 8.73 8.48 -32.56
CA GLY A 100 7.63 7.76 -33.21
C GLY A 100 6.82 6.92 -32.22
N SER A 101 7.48 6.21 -31.30
CA SER A 101 6.82 5.41 -30.27
C SER A 101 5.95 6.25 -29.32
N ILE A 102 6.42 7.45 -28.95
CA ILE A 102 5.65 8.38 -28.11
C ILE A 102 4.48 9.02 -28.87
N THR A 103 4.66 9.33 -30.16
CA THR A 103 3.57 9.83 -31.02
C THR A 103 2.46 8.78 -31.15
N HIS A 104 2.82 7.51 -31.40
CA HIS A 104 1.88 6.40 -31.46
C HIS A 104 1.15 6.21 -30.12
N LEU A 105 1.90 6.17 -29.01
CA LEU A 105 1.33 6.11 -27.67
C LEU A 105 0.34 7.25 -27.41
N THR A 106 0.64 8.47 -27.84
CA THR A 106 -0.20 9.63 -27.53
C THR A 106 -1.50 9.62 -28.34
N ASN A 107 -1.43 9.28 -29.63
CA ASN A 107 -2.56 9.48 -30.55
C ASN A 107 -3.37 8.20 -30.84
N ASP A 108 -2.74 7.02 -30.75
CA ASP A 108 -3.34 5.78 -31.25
C ASP A 108 -3.67 4.78 -30.12
N VAL A 109 -2.97 4.86 -28.99
CA VAL A 109 -3.22 3.97 -27.84
C VAL A 109 -4.38 4.52 -27.00
N PHE A 110 -5.33 3.65 -26.66
CA PHE A 110 -6.46 4.01 -25.82
C PHE A 110 -5.99 4.59 -24.46
N LEU A 111 -6.43 5.81 -24.15
CA LEU A 111 -6.01 6.60 -22.98
C LEU A 111 -4.50 6.88 -22.88
N GLY A 112 -3.74 6.70 -23.97
CA GLY A 112 -2.29 6.85 -23.94
C GLY A 112 -1.85 8.28 -23.62
N GLU A 113 -2.50 9.30 -24.19
CA GLU A 113 -2.28 10.70 -23.81
C GLU A 113 -2.55 10.94 -22.31
N PHE A 114 -3.65 10.40 -21.79
CA PHE A 114 -4.05 10.57 -20.40
C PHE A 114 -3.01 9.95 -19.44
N VAL A 115 -2.61 8.70 -19.67
CA VAL A 115 -1.61 8.00 -18.86
C VAL A 115 -0.25 8.70 -18.93
N ARG A 116 0.16 9.14 -20.12
CA ARG A 116 1.39 9.93 -20.31
C ARG A 116 1.32 11.27 -19.59
N GLY A 117 0.15 11.93 -19.62
CA GLY A 117 -0.12 13.15 -18.89
C GLY A 117 0.00 12.94 -17.37
N MET A 118 -0.62 11.89 -16.82
CA MET A 118 -0.49 11.55 -15.40
C MET A 118 0.96 11.30 -15.00
N HIS A 119 1.74 10.60 -15.84
CA HIS A 119 3.16 10.36 -15.57
C HIS A 119 3.94 11.68 -15.55
N LYS A 120 3.79 12.52 -16.58
CA LYS A 120 4.47 13.83 -16.68
C LYS A 120 4.13 14.76 -15.52
N TRP A 121 2.85 15.01 -15.26
CA TRP A 121 2.42 15.94 -14.20
C TRP A 121 2.64 15.36 -12.81
N GLY A 122 2.46 14.06 -12.64
CA GLY A 122 2.71 13.37 -11.39
C GLY A 122 4.19 13.41 -10.98
N ALA A 123 5.13 13.41 -11.93
CA ALA A 123 6.55 13.57 -11.63
C ALA A 123 6.84 14.95 -11.02
N SER A 124 6.29 16.02 -11.61
CA SER A 124 6.41 17.38 -11.06
C SER A 124 5.79 17.49 -9.66
N LEU A 125 4.59 16.92 -9.47
CA LEU A 125 3.93 16.88 -8.16
C LEU A 125 4.76 16.12 -7.12
N MET A 126 5.35 14.97 -7.48
CA MET A 126 6.17 14.17 -6.59
C MET A 126 7.38 14.97 -6.07
N ILE A 127 8.07 15.70 -6.94
CA ILE A 127 9.20 16.54 -6.54
C ILE A 127 8.76 17.62 -5.55
N ILE A 128 7.63 18.29 -5.79
CA ILE A 128 7.08 19.29 -4.87
C ILE A 128 6.75 18.65 -3.51
N LEU A 129 6.10 17.48 -3.49
CA LEU A 129 5.74 16.78 -2.27
C LEU A 129 6.97 16.32 -1.47
N ILE A 130 8.03 15.86 -2.14
CA ILE A 130 9.31 15.51 -1.49
C ILE A 130 9.89 16.73 -0.79
N TRP A 131 9.96 17.89 -1.47
CA TRP A 131 10.47 19.12 -0.87
C TRP A 131 9.66 19.56 0.36
N LEU A 132 8.33 19.52 0.27
CA LEU A 132 7.45 19.84 1.40
C LEU A 132 7.63 18.84 2.55
N HIS A 133 7.74 17.55 2.26
CA HIS A 133 7.96 16.50 3.25
C HIS A 133 9.32 16.64 3.96
N MET A 134 10.38 16.96 3.22
CA MET A 134 11.70 17.25 3.78
C MET A 134 11.66 18.50 4.65
N ALA A 135 11.11 19.61 4.15
CA ALA A 135 10.99 20.86 4.90
C ALA A 135 10.26 20.66 6.23
N ARG A 136 9.14 19.94 6.20
CA ARG A 136 8.39 19.52 7.40
C ARG A 136 9.25 18.73 8.38
N THR A 137 10.05 17.80 7.87
CA THR A 137 10.91 16.93 8.69
C THR A 137 11.99 17.75 9.41
N PHE A 138 12.57 18.76 8.74
CA PHE A 138 13.53 19.69 9.31
C PHE A 138 12.88 20.66 10.31
N VAL A 139 11.81 21.35 9.93
CA VAL A 139 11.14 22.38 10.75
C VAL A 139 10.60 21.80 12.06
N PHE A 140 10.02 20.59 12.03
CA PHE A 140 9.52 19.95 13.25
C PHE A 140 10.58 19.16 14.01
N GLY A 141 11.85 19.18 13.58
CA GLY A 141 12.92 18.42 14.22
C GLY A 141 12.65 16.92 14.25
N ALA A 142 11.80 16.42 13.34
CA ALA A 142 11.45 15.01 13.23
C ALA A 142 12.63 14.17 12.73
N TYR A 143 13.77 14.83 12.47
CA TYR A 143 15.06 14.21 12.29
C TYR A 143 15.93 14.16 13.59
N LYS A 144 15.39 14.31 14.80
CA LYS A 144 16.17 14.11 16.03
C LYS A 144 15.90 12.72 16.64
N TYR A 145 16.89 12.13 17.31
CA TYR A 145 16.71 10.91 18.11
C TYR A 145 15.51 11.08 19.08
N PRO A 146 14.69 10.06 19.39
CA PRO A 146 14.73 8.63 19.04
C PRO A 146 13.70 8.24 17.94
N ARG A 147 13.54 9.07 16.93
CA ARG A 147 12.63 8.87 15.79
C ARG A 147 12.77 7.52 15.08
#